data_AF-A0A852ATS7-F1
#
_entry.id   AF-A0A852ATS7-F1
#
_cell.length_a   1.000
_cell.length_b   1.000
_cell.length_c   1.000
_cell.angle_alpha   90.00
_cell.angle_beta   90.00
_cell.angle_gamma   90.00
#
_symmetry.space_group_name_H-M   'P 1'
#
loop_
_entity.id
_entity.type
_entity.pdbx_description
1 polymer ?
#
loop_
_entity_poly.entity_id
_entity_poly.type
_entity_poly.pdbx_seq_one_letter_code
_entity_poly.pdbx_strand_id
1 'polypeptide(L)'
;GQAMGGTISAVASLIDLAAAADVTDSALAYFLTADIFIVLCIVVYLLLPRLEYSRYYLSRQKESPSLVTVPSDSSVEDQAEPGGTVSSSFLTRSAGIPPLRPILQKTALLGFCLFYVFFISIIIFPSLSSNIESVSKSSGSPWSTKYFTPLTCFLLYNFADWCGRQVTAWIQVPGPKSKLLPALVLLRTIFLPLFILSNYQPRAHIRTVLFNRDIYPVVFTALLGLSNGYLGTLVMVYGPKIVPKELAEAAGVVMSFYLVLGLAVGSACAVFVVHLV
;
A
#
# COMPACT_ATOMS: atom_id res chain seq x y z
N GLY A 1 0.77 -6.86 -6.39
CA GLY A 1 -0.64 -6.67 -6.82
C GLY A 1 -0.88 -5.24 -7.26
N GLN A 2 -1.14 -4.33 -6.32
CA GLN A 2 -1.60 -2.95 -6.57
C GLN A 2 -0.81 -2.21 -7.67
N ALA A 3 0.52 -2.14 -7.58
CA ALA A 3 1.36 -1.44 -8.57
C ALA A 3 1.26 -2.00 -10.00
N MET A 4 1.28 -3.34 -10.14
CA MET A 4 1.15 -3.99 -11.45
C MET A 4 -0.23 -3.75 -12.06
N GLY A 5 -1.29 -3.85 -11.26
CA GLY A 5 -2.64 -3.54 -11.70
C GLY A 5 -2.78 -2.08 -12.17
N GLY A 6 -2.18 -1.15 -11.44
CA GLY A 6 -2.12 0.27 -11.82
C GLY A 6 -1.39 0.50 -13.14
N THR A 7 -0.24 -0.15 -13.36
CA THR A 7 0.51 -0.05 -14.62
C THR A 7 -0.29 -0.61 -15.80
N ILE A 8 -0.91 -1.79 -15.63
CA ILE A 8 -1.73 -2.41 -16.68
C ILE A 8 -2.93 -1.52 -17.02
N SER A 9 -3.61 -0.96 -16.01
CA SER A 9 -4.71 -0.03 -16.22
C SER A 9 -4.26 1.26 -16.94
N ALA A 10 -3.10 1.81 -16.58
CA ALA A 10 -2.56 3.00 -17.25
C ALA A 10 -2.19 2.72 -18.72
N VAL A 11 -1.63 1.55 -19.03
CA VAL A 11 -1.35 1.11 -20.41
C VAL A 11 -2.67 0.94 -21.18
N ALA A 12 -3.66 0.27 -20.60
CA ALA A 12 -4.96 0.10 -21.23
C ALA A 12 -5.63 1.45 -21.52
N SER A 13 -5.59 2.40 -20.58
CA SER A 13 -6.11 3.76 -20.76
C SER A 13 -5.39 4.51 -21.88
N LEU A 14 -4.09 4.28 -22.06
CA LEU A 14 -3.31 4.91 -23.13
C LEU A 14 -3.62 4.31 -24.51
N ILE A 15 -3.76 2.99 -24.58
CA ILE A 15 -4.17 2.28 -25.81
C ILE A 15 -5.56 2.76 -26.23
N ASP A 16 -6.47 2.87 -25.27
CA ASP A 16 -7.81 3.40 -25.49
C ASP A 16 -7.77 4.83 -26.06
N LEU A 17 -7.02 5.72 -25.41
CA LEU A 17 -6.87 7.10 -25.85
C LEU A 17 -6.26 7.27 -27.25
N ALA A 18 -5.44 6.29 -27.67
CA ALA A 18 -4.79 6.25 -28.98
C ALA A 18 -5.65 5.58 -30.06
N ALA A 19 -6.50 4.63 -29.70
CA ALA A 19 -7.34 3.86 -30.61
C ALA A 19 -8.76 4.43 -30.80
N ALA A 20 -9.25 5.22 -29.83
CA ALA A 20 -10.63 5.72 -29.83
C ALA A 20 -10.88 6.73 -30.97
N ALA A 21 -11.70 6.30 -31.95
CA ALA A 21 -12.45 7.20 -32.82
C ALA A 21 -13.81 7.60 -32.20
N ASP A 22 -14.34 6.79 -31.27
CA ASP A 22 -15.61 7.01 -30.56
C ASP A 22 -15.57 6.43 -29.12
N VAL A 23 -16.15 7.13 -28.14
CA VAL A 23 -15.94 6.89 -26.70
C VAL A 23 -16.68 5.64 -26.19
N THR A 24 -17.74 5.22 -26.88
CA THR A 24 -18.61 4.12 -26.47
C THR A 24 -17.99 2.74 -26.72
N ASP A 25 -17.33 2.56 -27.87
CA ASP A 25 -16.63 1.31 -28.21
C ASP A 25 -15.42 1.08 -27.30
N SER A 26 -14.72 2.17 -26.99
CA SER A 26 -13.66 2.25 -25.99
C SER A 26 -14.10 1.78 -24.60
N ALA A 27 -15.21 2.32 -24.10
CA ALA A 27 -15.75 1.92 -22.80
C ALA A 27 -16.16 0.44 -22.78
N LEU A 28 -16.76 -0.07 -23.86
CA LEU A 28 -17.16 -1.47 -24.00
C LEU A 28 -15.94 -2.40 -24.00
N ALA A 29 -14.90 -2.07 -24.77
CA ALA A 29 -13.66 -2.84 -24.82
C ALA A 29 -12.96 -2.90 -23.45
N TYR A 30 -12.95 -1.80 -22.70
CA TYR A 30 -12.38 -1.74 -21.36
C TYR A 30 -13.12 -2.65 -20.38
N PHE A 31 -14.46 -2.59 -20.42
CA PHE A 31 -15.31 -3.40 -19.56
C PHE A 31 -15.17 -4.89 -19.87
N LEU A 32 -15.17 -5.26 -21.15
CA LEU A 32 -15.01 -6.65 -21.60
C LEU A 32 -13.65 -7.22 -21.18
N THR A 33 -12.58 -6.42 -21.30
CA THR A 33 -11.24 -6.82 -20.89
C THR A 33 -11.17 -7.04 -19.37
N ALA A 34 -11.82 -6.17 -18.59
CA ALA A 34 -11.92 -6.31 -17.15
C ALA A 34 -12.67 -7.60 -16.75
N ASP A 35 -13.79 -7.91 -17.41
CA ASP A 35 -14.57 -9.13 -17.16
C ASP A 35 -13.76 -10.40 -17.43
N ILE A 36 -13.04 -10.47 -18.54
CA ILE A 36 -12.16 -11.62 -18.86
C ILE A 36 -11.12 -11.81 -17.76
N PHE A 37 -10.51 -10.73 -17.29
CA PHE A 37 -9.51 -10.79 -16.22
C PHE A 37 -10.11 -11.25 -14.89
N ILE A 38 -11.33 -10.81 -14.56
CA ILE A 38 -12.08 -11.25 -13.38
C ILE A 38 -12.36 -12.75 -13.46
N VAL A 39 -12.87 -13.25 -14.60
CA VAL A 39 -13.12 -14.69 -14.78
C VAL A 39 -11.83 -15.49 -14.62
N LEU A 40 -10.73 -15.04 -15.22
CA LEU A 40 -9.43 -15.67 -15.06
C LEU A 40 -9.00 -15.71 -13.58
N CYS A 41 -9.14 -14.60 -12.85
CA CYS A 41 -8.86 -14.53 -11.41
C CYS A 41 -9.73 -15.52 -10.61
N ILE A 42 -11.02 -15.65 -10.95
CA ILE A 42 -11.93 -16.62 -10.31
C ILE A 42 -11.45 -18.05 -10.58
N VAL A 43 -11.10 -18.39 -11.81
CA VAL A 43 -10.59 -19.73 -12.18
C VAL A 43 -9.32 -20.05 -11.40
N VAL A 44 -8.35 -19.12 -11.36
CA VAL A 44 -7.11 -19.31 -10.59
C VAL A 44 -7.39 -19.44 -9.10
N TYR A 45 -8.33 -18.66 -8.55
CA TYR A 45 -8.75 -18.76 -7.16
C TYR A 45 -9.38 -20.12 -6.85
N LEU A 46 -10.20 -20.68 -7.74
CA LEU A 46 -10.78 -22.01 -7.61
C LEU A 46 -9.77 -23.14 -7.80
N LEU A 47 -8.69 -22.91 -8.56
CA LEU A 47 -7.56 -23.83 -8.70
C LEU A 47 -6.63 -23.81 -7.48
N LEU A 48 -6.53 -22.69 -6.75
CA LEU A 48 -5.61 -22.52 -5.62
C LEU A 48 -5.74 -23.63 -4.55
N PRO A 49 -6.95 -24.03 -4.08
CA PRO A 49 -7.12 -25.10 -3.10
C PRO A 49 -6.81 -26.50 -3.64
N ARG A 50 -6.75 -26.66 -4.97
CA ARG A 50 -6.40 -27.93 -5.62
C ARG A 50 -4.89 -28.16 -5.68
N LEU A 51 -4.08 -27.12 -5.48
CA LEU A 51 -2.62 -27.24 -5.44
C LEU A 51 -2.16 -27.88 -4.13
N GLU A 52 -1.26 -28.85 -4.24
CA GLU A 52 -0.73 -29.61 -3.08
C GLU A 52 -0.08 -28.69 -2.03
N TYR A 53 0.58 -27.62 -2.48
CA TYR A 53 1.20 -26.62 -1.61
C TYR A 53 0.16 -25.86 -0.76
N SER A 54 -0.96 -25.46 -1.35
CA SER A 54 -2.05 -24.78 -0.61
C SER A 54 -2.65 -25.72 0.42
N ARG A 55 -2.92 -26.98 0.02
CA ARG A 55 -3.50 -27.99 0.90
C ARG A 55 -2.62 -28.26 2.13
N TYR A 56 -1.31 -28.35 1.95
CA TYR A 56 -0.36 -28.56 3.05
C TYR A 56 -0.41 -27.44 4.11
N TYR A 57 -0.41 -26.17 3.69
CA TYR A 57 -0.43 -25.04 4.63
C TYR A 57 -1.83 -24.77 5.21
N LEU A 58 -2.91 -24.89 4.42
CA LEU A 58 -4.29 -24.74 4.93
C LEU A 58 -4.68 -25.87 5.90
N SER A 59 -4.26 -27.12 5.64
CA SER A 59 -4.55 -28.25 6.52
C SER A 59 -3.82 -28.14 7.86
N ARG A 60 -2.55 -27.68 7.88
CA ARG A 60 -1.82 -27.42 9.14
C ARG A 60 -2.48 -26.33 10.00
N GLN A 61 -3.06 -25.30 9.36
CA GLN A 61 -3.80 -24.26 10.06
C GLN A 61 -5.11 -24.79 10.67
N LYS A 62 -5.75 -25.77 10.01
CA LYS A 62 -6.98 -26.42 10.48
C LYS A 62 -6.77 -27.47 11.57
N GLU A 63 -5.57 -28.07 11.66
CA GLU A 63 -5.22 -29.05 12.71
C GLU A 63 -4.75 -28.41 14.03
N SER A 64 -4.33 -27.14 14.02
CA SER A 64 -3.91 -26.41 15.23
C SER A 64 -5.01 -25.85 16.17
N PRO A 65 -6.34 -25.80 15.84
CA PRO A 65 -7.36 -25.34 16.79
C PRO A 65 -8.20 -26.43 17.47
N SER A 66 -7.97 -27.72 17.27
CA SER A 66 -8.98 -28.73 17.67
C SER A 66 -8.44 -30.09 18.13
N LEU A 67 -7.45 -30.10 19.03
CA LEU A 67 -7.02 -31.36 19.65
C LEU A 67 -6.72 -31.20 21.14
N VAL A 68 -7.73 -30.76 21.93
CA VAL A 68 -7.93 -31.23 23.31
C VAL A 68 -9.43 -31.08 23.65
N THR A 69 -10.24 -32.09 23.32
CA THR A 69 -11.50 -32.34 24.04
C THR A 69 -11.29 -33.63 24.80
N VAL A 70 -10.94 -33.51 26.08
CA VAL A 70 -11.06 -34.62 27.03
C VAL A 70 -12.40 -34.42 27.75
N PRO A 71 -13.28 -35.44 27.84
CA PRO A 71 -14.57 -35.29 28.49
C PRO A 71 -14.35 -35.14 30.00
N SER A 72 -14.99 -34.13 30.59
CA SER A 72 -15.12 -34.01 32.05
C SER A 72 -16.19 -34.97 32.53
N ASP A 73 -15.79 -35.96 33.33
CA ASP A 73 -16.71 -36.71 34.17
C ASP A 73 -16.07 -36.93 35.55
N SER A 74 -16.94 -36.90 36.55
CA SER A 74 -16.76 -37.13 38.00
C SER A 74 -16.40 -35.94 38.91
N SER A 75 -17.43 -35.60 39.69
CA SER A 75 -17.61 -34.82 40.92
C SER A 75 -16.77 -35.21 42.14
N VAL A 76 -16.57 -34.25 43.06
CA VAL A 76 -16.91 -34.21 44.52
C VAL A 76 -15.93 -33.29 45.30
N GLU A 77 -16.46 -32.67 46.36
CA GLU A 77 -16.03 -31.51 47.15
C GLU A 77 -14.85 -31.69 48.16
N ASP A 78 -14.30 -30.53 48.58
CA ASP A 78 -13.96 -30.08 49.95
C ASP A 78 -12.52 -30.15 50.56
N GLN A 79 -12.19 -29.03 51.24
CA GLN A 79 -11.25 -28.73 52.35
C GLN A 79 -9.77 -28.30 52.20
N ALA A 80 -9.53 -27.08 52.74
CA ALA A 80 -8.46 -26.60 53.66
C ALA A 80 -6.98 -26.39 53.21
N GLU A 81 -6.51 -25.14 53.38
CA GLU A 81 -5.11 -24.62 53.44
C GLU A 81 -4.29 -25.24 54.62
N PRO A 82 -2.94 -25.10 54.79
CA PRO A 82 -2.00 -24.12 54.19
C PRO A 82 -0.58 -24.63 53.81
N GLY A 83 0.13 -23.89 52.94
CA GLY A 83 1.60 -23.72 53.04
C GLY A 83 2.47 -24.20 51.87
N GLY A 84 3.42 -23.34 51.47
CA GLY A 84 4.75 -23.76 51.02
C GLY A 84 5.03 -23.85 49.52
N THR A 85 5.67 -22.78 49.01
CA THR A 85 6.79 -22.82 48.03
C THR A 85 6.54 -23.13 46.54
N VAL A 86 7.06 -22.19 45.73
CA VAL A 86 7.35 -22.24 44.28
C VAL A 86 6.14 -22.03 43.35
N SER A 87 5.77 -20.76 43.14
CA SER A 87 4.96 -20.33 42.00
C SER A 87 5.72 -20.60 40.69
N SER A 88 5.49 -21.77 40.11
CA SER A 88 5.74 -22.06 38.70
C SER A 88 4.77 -21.24 37.87
N SER A 89 5.12 -19.98 37.61
CA SER A 89 4.29 -18.98 36.93
C SER A 89 4.29 -19.09 35.40
N PHE A 90 4.53 -20.28 34.83
CA PHE A 90 4.89 -20.37 33.41
C PHE A 90 3.93 -21.12 32.48
N LEU A 91 2.77 -21.62 32.94
CA LEU A 91 1.87 -22.37 32.04
C LEU A 91 0.39 -22.06 32.25
N THR A 92 -0.02 -20.80 32.17
CA THR A 92 -1.35 -20.44 31.65
C THR A 92 -1.20 -20.03 30.20
N ARG A 93 -1.04 -21.05 29.34
CA ARG A 93 -1.10 -20.93 27.88
C ARG A 93 -2.53 -20.55 27.49
N SER A 94 -2.82 -19.26 27.55
CA SER A 94 -4.07 -18.70 27.06
C SER A 94 -4.11 -18.85 25.54
N ALA A 95 -4.98 -19.73 25.06
CA ALA A 95 -5.49 -19.72 23.69
C ALA A 95 -6.46 -18.52 23.50
N GLY A 96 -6.02 -17.34 23.93
CA GLY A 96 -6.77 -16.10 23.89
C GLY A 96 -6.23 -15.21 22.77
N ILE A 97 -7.15 -14.47 22.15
CA ILE A 97 -6.93 -13.38 21.18
C ILE A 97 -5.50 -12.84 21.28
N PRO A 98 -4.70 -12.86 20.18
CA PRO A 98 -3.33 -12.41 20.21
C PRO A 98 -3.29 -11.01 20.82
N PRO A 99 -2.41 -10.74 21.81
CA PRO A 99 -2.46 -9.50 22.55
C PRO A 99 -2.13 -8.32 21.60
N LEU A 100 -3.17 -7.62 21.13
CA LEU A 100 -3.05 -6.60 20.09
C LEU A 100 -2.28 -5.36 20.56
N ARG A 101 -2.41 -5.00 21.84
CA ARG A 101 -1.75 -3.83 22.42
C ARG A 101 -0.22 -3.89 22.34
N PRO A 102 0.46 -4.97 22.77
CA PRO A 102 1.91 -5.06 22.61
C PRO A 102 2.33 -5.17 21.15
N ILE A 103 1.54 -5.79 20.27
CA ILE A 103 1.81 -5.82 18.82
C ILE A 103 1.79 -4.39 18.27
N LEU A 104 0.71 -3.65 18.52
CA LEU A 104 0.55 -2.25 18.10
C LEU A 104 1.68 -1.37 18.60
N GLN A 105 2.08 -1.49 19.88
CA GLN A 105 3.19 -0.71 20.43
C GLN A 105 4.53 -1.05 19.78
N LYS A 106 4.79 -2.33 19.49
CA LYS A 106 6.02 -2.77 18.83
C LYS A 106 6.05 -2.37 17.36
N THR A 107 4.92 -2.41 16.66
CA THR A 107 4.82 -2.04 15.25
C THR A 107 4.55 -0.56 15.04
N ALA A 108 4.23 0.23 16.07
CA ALA A 108 3.77 1.61 15.96
C ALA A 108 4.66 2.49 15.08
N LEU A 109 5.99 2.41 15.25
CA LEU A 109 6.93 3.22 14.47
C LEU A 109 6.89 2.84 12.98
N LEU A 110 6.89 1.54 12.68
CA LEU A 110 6.79 1.05 11.31
C LEU A 110 5.41 1.35 10.72
N GLY A 111 4.35 1.17 11.50
CA GLY A 111 2.97 1.52 11.14
C GLY A 111 2.83 3.00 10.81
N PHE A 112 3.41 3.89 11.62
CA PHE A 112 3.47 5.32 11.35
C PHE A 112 4.22 5.62 10.04
N CYS A 113 5.37 4.98 9.82
CA CYS A 113 6.13 5.15 8.58
C CYS A 113 5.29 4.71 7.36
N LEU A 114 4.60 3.58 7.46
CA LEU A 114 3.74 3.06 6.39
C LEU A 114 2.57 4.02 6.12
N PHE A 115 1.87 4.41 7.18
CA PHE A 115 0.79 5.39 7.14
C PHE A 115 1.25 6.66 6.42
N TYR A 116 2.39 7.22 6.82
CA TYR A 116 2.88 8.50 6.28
C TYR A 116 3.32 8.41 4.82
N VAL A 117 3.95 7.30 4.41
CA VAL A 117 4.32 7.05 3.00
C VAL A 117 3.09 7.09 2.11
N PHE A 118 2.04 6.36 2.48
CA PHE A 118 0.80 6.30 1.69
C PHE A 118 -0.02 7.59 1.81
N PHE A 119 -0.04 8.23 2.97
CA PHE A 119 -0.70 9.52 3.22
C PHE A 119 -0.19 10.60 2.25
N ILE A 120 1.12 10.85 2.22
CA ILE A 120 1.71 11.86 1.31
C ILE A 120 1.50 11.45 -0.16
N SER A 121 1.64 10.17 -0.47
CA SER A 121 1.52 9.69 -1.85
C SER A 121 0.11 9.87 -2.40
N ILE A 122 -0.95 9.64 -1.60
CA ILE A 122 -2.34 9.82 -2.04
C ILE A 122 -2.74 11.30 -2.13
N ILE A 123 -2.16 12.16 -1.29
CA ILE A 123 -2.32 13.60 -1.47
C ILE A 123 -1.80 14.01 -2.85
N ILE A 124 -0.60 13.55 -3.20
CA ILE A 124 0.05 13.97 -4.44
C ILE A 124 -0.56 13.26 -5.67
N PHE A 125 -0.66 11.93 -5.66
CA PHE A 125 -1.17 11.12 -6.76
C PHE A 125 -2.48 10.41 -6.36
N PRO A 126 -3.56 10.52 -7.16
CA PRO A 126 -3.67 11.24 -8.43
C PRO A 126 -4.04 12.73 -8.26
N SER A 127 -4.46 13.16 -7.06
CA SER A 127 -5.18 14.43 -6.84
C SER A 127 -4.41 15.67 -7.29
N LEU A 128 -3.16 15.85 -6.84
CA LEU A 128 -2.37 17.01 -7.25
C LEU A 128 -1.73 16.78 -8.63
N SER A 129 -1.20 15.59 -8.89
CA SER A 129 -0.46 15.30 -10.12
C SER A 129 -1.35 15.40 -11.37
N SER A 130 -2.61 14.97 -11.30
CA SER A 130 -3.53 15.00 -12.46
C SER A 130 -3.86 16.42 -12.93
N ASN A 131 -3.73 17.42 -12.05
CA ASN A 131 -3.92 18.83 -12.35
C ASN A 131 -2.65 19.52 -12.87
N ILE A 132 -1.53 18.79 -13.01
CA ILE A 132 -0.31 19.33 -13.63
C ILE A 132 -0.44 19.22 -15.13
N GLU A 133 -0.36 20.36 -15.81
CA GLU A 133 -0.36 20.45 -17.26
C GLU A 133 1.03 20.75 -17.81
N SER A 134 1.31 20.33 -19.04
CA SER A 134 2.54 20.67 -19.74
C SER A 134 2.64 22.19 -19.96
N VAL A 135 3.82 22.75 -19.71
CA VAL A 135 4.15 24.17 -19.92
C VAL A 135 4.07 24.54 -21.41
N SER A 136 4.26 23.57 -22.30
CA SER A 136 4.22 23.74 -23.76
C SER A 136 2.82 23.58 -24.37
N LYS A 137 1.74 23.68 -23.59
CA LYS A 137 0.35 23.54 -24.06
C LYS A 137 0.00 24.47 -25.24
N SER A 138 0.67 25.63 -25.34
CA SER A 138 0.51 26.60 -26.43
C SER A 138 1.05 26.13 -27.80
N SER A 139 1.89 25.08 -27.84
CA SER A 139 2.39 24.51 -29.10
C SER A 139 1.36 23.65 -29.84
N GLY A 140 0.19 23.35 -29.23
CA GLY A 140 -0.89 22.60 -29.88
C GLY A 140 -0.56 21.14 -30.21
N SER A 141 0.55 20.60 -29.70
CA SER A 141 0.93 19.21 -29.94
C SER A 141 0.01 18.25 -29.17
N PRO A 142 -0.53 17.19 -29.80
CA PRO A 142 -1.32 16.15 -29.14
C PRO A 142 -0.62 15.55 -27.91
N TRP A 143 0.72 15.54 -27.93
CA TRP A 143 1.54 15.06 -26.82
C TRP A 143 1.36 15.89 -25.55
N SER A 144 1.39 17.21 -25.66
CA SER A 144 1.29 18.15 -24.54
C SER A 144 -0.14 18.23 -23.98
N THR A 145 -1.16 18.08 -24.84
CA THR A 145 -2.56 18.29 -24.47
C THR A 145 -3.33 17.02 -24.10
N LYS A 146 -3.06 15.90 -24.78
CA LYS A 146 -3.83 14.64 -24.62
C LYS A 146 -3.06 13.58 -23.84
N TYR A 147 -1.77 13.42 -24.10
CA TYR A 147 -0.99 12.28 -23.60
C TYR A 147 -0.11 12.59 -22.38
N PHE A 148 0.23 13.86 -22.14
CA PHE A 148 1.19 14.25 -21.09
C PHE A 148 0.76 13.78 -19.69
N THR A 149 -0.48 14.08 -19.29
CA THR A 149 -0.98 13.74 -17.95
C THR A 149 -1.17 12.23 -17.75
N PRO A 150 -1.82 11.48 -18.66
CA PRO A 150 -1.90 10.02 -18.58
C PRO A 150 -0.53 9.32 -18.50
N LEU A 151 0.43 9.74 -19.34
CA LEU A 151 1.77 9.15 -19.37
C LEU A 151 2.60 9.50 -18.14
N THR A 152 2.65 10.79 -17.79
CA THR A 152 3.55 11.29 -16.75
C THR A 152 3.01 11.04 -15.36
N CYS A 153 1.69 11.15 -15.15
CA CYS A 153 1.10 11.01 -13.83
C CYS A 153 0.72 9.57 -13.56
N PHE A 154 0.01 8.89 -14.46
CA PHE A 154 -0.53 7.57 -14.19
C PHE A 154 0.47 6.46 -14.57
N LEU A 155 0.92 6.41 -15.83
CA LEU A 155 1.80 5.33 -16.27
C LEU A 155 3.15 5.37 -15.54
N LEU A 156 3.81 6.53 -15.54
CA LEU A 156 5.14 6.68 -14.94
C LEU A 156 5.11 6.46 -13.43
N TYR A 157 4.12 6.98 -12.70
CA TYR A 157 4.01 6.74 -11.26
C TYR A 157 3.84 5.26 -10.94
N ASN A 158 2.89 4.58 -11.60
CA ASN A 158 2.60 3.18 -11.33
C ASN A 158 3.78 2.27 -11.73
N PHE A 159 4.44 2.57 -12.86
CA PHE A 159 5.62 1.85 -13.29
C PHE A 159 6.80 2.06 -12.32
N ALA A 160 7.04 3.29 -11.90
CA ALA A 160 8.09 3.60 -10.93
C ALA A 160 7.78 2.96 -9.56
N ASP A 161 6.52 2.98 -9.10
CA ASP A 161 6.09 2.26 -7.89
C ASP A 161 6.40 0.78 -8.01
N TRP A 162 5.99 0.14 -9.10
CA TRP A 162 6.29 -1.27 -9.35
C TRP A 162 7.79 -1.55 -9.30
N CYS A 163 8.62 -0.79 -10.02
CA CYS A 163 10.07 -0.89 -9.98
C CYS A 163 10.61 -0.75 -8.54
N GLY A 164 10.13 0.22 -7.77
CA GLY A 164 10.51 0.41 -6.38
C GLY A 164 10.22 -0.81 -5.52
N ARG A 165 9.06 -1.45 -5.69
CA ARG A 165 8.72 -2.71 -5.00
C ARG A 165 9.63 -3.84 -5.43
N GLN A 166 9.93 -3.97 -6.72
CA GLN A 166 10.83 -5.01 -7.22
C GLN A 166 12.24 -4.86 -6.65
N VAL A 167 12.76 -3.63 -6.55
CA VAL A 167 14.08 -3.37 -5.94
C VAL A 167 14.13 -3.83 -4.49
N THR A 168 13.05 -3.74 -3.71
CA THR A 168 13.03 -4.25 -2.32
C THR A 168 13.18 -5.77 -2.20
N ALA A 169 12.93 -6.52 -3.28
CA ALA A 169 13.18 -7.95 -3.30
C ALA A 169 14.67 -8.28 -3.27
N TRP A 170 15.51 -7.40 -3.84
CA TRP A 170 16.97 -7.59 -3.90
C TRP A 170 17.71 -6.78 -2.83
N ILE A 171 17.25 -5.58 -2.51
CA ILE A 171 17.93 -4.65 -1.61
C ILE A 171 16.96 -4.22 -0.49
N GLN A 172 17.27 -4.63 0.74
CA GLN A 172 16.47 -4.27 1.94
C GLN A 172 17.28 -3.33 2.84
N VAL A 173 17.39 -2.07 2.42
CA VAL A 173 18.12 -1.01 3.15
C VAL A 173 17.28 0.27 3.15
N PRO A 174 17.11 1.00 4.25
CA PRO A 174 17.69 0.81 5.59
C PRO A 174 17.03 -0.32 6.39
N GLY A 175 17.71 -0.80 7.44
CA GLY A 175 17.18 -1.85 8.32
C GLY A 175 16.00 -1.38 9.21
N PRO A 176 15.22 -2.31 9.80
CA PRO A 176 13.98 -2.01 10.52
C PRO A 176 14.15 -1.15 11.78
N LYS A 177 15.35 -1.15 12.39
CA LYS A 177 15.68 -0.36 13.58
C LYS A 177 16.42 0.94 13.26
N SER A 178 16.72 1.21 11.99
CA SER A 178 17.50 2.37 11.59
C SER A 178 16.66 3.64 11.64
N LYS A 179 17.21 4.73 12.20
CA LYS A 179 16.59 6.06 12.16
C LYS A 179 16.51 6.66 10.76
N LEU A 180 17.22 6.07 9.79
CA LEU A 180 17.15 6.50 8.40
C LEU A 180 15.78 6.25 7.77
N LEU A 181 15.07 5.20 8.19
CA LEU A 181 13.75 4.88 7.64
C LEU A 181 12.73 6.00 7.91
N PRO A 182 12.46 6.40 9.17
CA PRO A 182 11.54 7.51 9.43
C PRO A 182 12.04 8.84 8.83
N ALA A 183 13.36 9.07 8.77
CA ALA A 183 13.90 10.27 8.12
C ALA A 183 13.57 10.32 6.62
N LEU A 184 13.76 9.22 5.87
CA LEU A 184 13.41 9.13 4.45
C LEU A 184 11.89 9.26 4.22
N VAL A 185 11.08 8.75 5.14
CA VAL A 185 9.63 8.87 5.08
C VAL A 185 9.17 10.32 5.29
N LEU A 186 9.74 11.02 6.28
CA LEU A 186 9.44 12.44 6.51
C LEU A 186 10.00 13.34 5.40
N LEU A 187 11.11 12.95 4.76
CA LEU A 187 11.66 13.67 3.62
C LEU A 187 10.66 13.75 2.44
N ARG A 188 9.72 12.80 2.34
CA ARG A 188 8.68 12.81 1.29
C ARG A 188 7.82 14.06 1.31
N THR A 189 7.70 14.74 2.46
CA THR A 189 6.91 15.98 2.58
C THR A 189 7.43 17.08 1.68
N ILE A 190 8.72 17.04 1.29
CA ILE A 190 9.31 17.97 0.32
C ILE A 190 8.67 17.82 -1.07
N PHE A 191 8.16 16.64 -1.45
CA PHE A 191 7.47 16.49 -2.72
C PHE A 191 6.21 17.36 -2.80
N LEU A 192 5.50 17.57 -1.69
CA LEU A 192 4.25 18.34 -1.68
C LEU A 192 4.42 19.79 -2.20
N PRO A 193 5.33 20.63 -1.66
CA PRO A 193 5.59 21.95 -2.23
C PRO A 193 6.22 21.88 -3.62
N LEU A 194 7.05 20.88 -3.94
CA LEU A 194 7.62 20.73 -5.29
C LEU A 194 6.54 20.52 -6.38
N PHE A 195 5.50 19.73 -6.07
CA PHE A 195 4.36 19.53 -6.96
C PHE A 195 3.46 20.77 -7.06
N ILE A 196 3.22 21.48 -5.96
CA ILE A 196 2.44 22.74 -5.96
C ILE A 196 3.14 23.84 -6.76
N LEU A 197 4.47 23.94 -6.66
CA LEU A 197 5.30 24.91 -7.40
C LEU A 197 5.52 24.54 -8.89
N SER A 198 5.08 23.34 -9.30
CA SER A 198 5.07 22.92 -10.71
C SER A 198 3.90 23.57 -11.45
N ASN A 199 3.70 23.24 -12.74
CA ASN A 199 2.64 23.84 -13.56
C ASN A 199 1.22 23.29 -13.22
N TYR A 200 0.78 23.49 -11.98
CA TYR A 200 -0.54 23.13 -11.50
C TYR A 200 -1.62 24.06 -12.09
N GLN A 201 -2.74 23.52 -12.58
CA GLN A 201 -3.89 24.28 -13.10
C GLN A 201 -5.21 23.61 -12.66
N PRO A 202 -6.26 24.39 -12.34
CA PRO A 202 -6.35 25.85 -12.33
C PRO A 202 -5.73 26.45 -11.05
N ARG A 203 -5.05 27.61 -11.17
CA ARG A 203 -4.48 28.31 -10.01
C ARG A 203 -5.44 29.40 -9.52
N ALA A 204 -6.02 29.22 -8.34
CA ALA A 204 -6.84 30.26 -7.72
C ALA A 204 -5.99 31.23 -6.88
N HIS A 205 -5.00 30.74 -6.13
CA HIS A 205 -4.29 31.56 -5.13
C HIS A 205 -2.76 31.67 -5.30
N ILE A 206 -2.08 30.68 -5.90
CA ILE A 206 -0.60 30.66 -6.00
C ILE A 206 -0.14 30.85 -7.45
N ARG A 207 0.46 32.00 -7.77
CA ARG A 207 0.82 32.41 -9.15
C ARG A 207 2.26 32.06 -9.57
N THR A 208 3.13 31.66 -8.65
CA THR A 208 4.57 31.48 -8.92
C THR A 208 4.87 30.09 -9.49
N VAL A 209 5.32 30.04 -10.75
CA VAL A 209 5.85 28.82 -11.39
C VAL A 209 7.36 28.83 -11.26
N LEU A 210 7.93 28.03 -10.36
CA LEU A 210 9.39 27.97 -10.22
C LEU A 210 10.00 27.02 -11.25
N PHE A 211 9.27 25.97 -11.65
CA PHE A 211 9.74 24.92 -12.54
C PHE A 211 9.12 25.07 -13.94
N ASN A 212 9.73 25.89 -14.79
CA ASN A 212 9.23 26.22 -16.13
C ASN A 212 9.60 25.19 -17.23
N ARG A 213 9.83 23.92 -16.85
CA ARG A 213 10.17 22.82 -17.77
C ARG A 213 9.39 21.56 -17.41
N ASP A 214 8.89 20.88 -18.43
CA ASP A 214 8.10 19.63 -18.29
C ASP A 214 8.91 18.47 -17.69
N ILE A 215 10.24 18.55 -17.68
CA ILE A 215 11.12 17.52 -17.10
C ILE A 215 11.00 17.43 -15.57
N TYR A 216 10.69 18.53 -14.88
CA TYR A 216 10.60 18.56 -13.42
C TYR A 216 9.44 17.69 -12.88
N PRO A 217 8.17 17.88 -13.32
CA PRO A 217 7.07 17.03 -12.85
C PRO A 217 7.25 15.56 -13.23
N VAL A 218 7.91 15.25 -14.36
CA VAL A 218 8.27 13.88 -14.75
C VAL A 218 9.22 13.25 -13.74
N VAL A 219 10.33 13.93 -13.43
CA VAL A 219 11.33 13.45 -12.46
C VAL A 219 10.73 13.32 -11.06
N PHE A 220 9.94 14.30 -10.61
CA PHE A 220 9.29 14.24 -9.31
C PHE A 220 8.29 13.08 -9.20
N THR A 221 7.53 12.81 -10.26
CA THR A 221 6.58 11.69 -10.29
C THR A 221 7.28 10.34 -10.26
N ALA A 222 8.36 10.20 -11.04
CA ALA A 222 9.19 8.98 -11.01
C ALA A 222 9.81 8.75 -9.62
N LEU A 223 10.37 9.79 -9.00
CA LEU A 223 10.95 9.70 -7.66
C LEU A 223 9.89 9.38 -6.59
N LEU A 224 8.71 10.01 -6.67
CA LEU A 224 7.60 9.77 -5.75
C LEU A 224 7.11 8.32 -5.83
N GLY A 225 6.92 7.81 -7.05
CA GLY A 225 6.52 6.43 -7.31
C GLY A 225 7.57 5.43 -6.81
N LEU A 226 8.83 5.57 -7.25
CA LEU A 226 9.92 4.68 -6.85
C LEU A 226 10.07 4.60 -5.32
N SER A 227 10.07 5.77 -4.67
CA SER A 227 10.19 5.83 -3.21
C SER A 227 8.95 5.32 -2.48
N ASN A 228 7.74 5.45 -3.05
CA ASN A 228 6.52 4.85 -2.48
C ASN A 228 6.60 3.32 -2.51
N GLY A 229 6.96 2.77 -3.67
CA GLY A 229 7.06 1.33 -3.87
C GLY A 229 8.15 0.73 -2.99
N TYR A 230 9.30 1.40 -2.92
CA TYR A 230 10.43 0.96 -2.11
C TYR A 230 10.14 1.05 -0.61
N LEU A 231 9.86 2.24 -0.07
CA LEU A 231 9.66 2.42 1.37
C LEU A 231 8.40 1.70 1.87
N GLY A 232 7.31 1.75 1.11
CA GLY A 232 6.06 1.09 1.47
C GLY A 232 6.20 -0.42 1.56
N THR A 233 6.89 -1.05 0.60
CA THR A 233 7.12 -2.51 0.62
C THR A 233 8.11 -2.90 1.70
N LEU A 234 9.18 -2.12 1.87
CA LEU A 234 10.21 -2.36 2.89
C LEU A 234 9.59 -2.42 4.30
N VAL A 235 8.75 -1.43 4.63
CA VAL A 235 8.08 -1.34 5.93
C VAL A 235 7.06 -2.46 6.13
N MET A 236 6.29 -2.80 5.09
CA MET A 236 5.33 -3.90 5.13
C MET A 236 6.02 -5.25 5.37
N VAL A 237 7.19 -5.47 4.75
CA VAL A 237 8.01 -6.69 4.95
C VAL A 237 8.61 -6.73 6.36
N TYR A 238 8.99 -5.58 6.91
CA TYR A 238 9.59 -5.53 8.24
C TYR A 238 8.58 -5.67 9.39
N GLY A 239 7.32 -5.24 9.21
CA GLY A 239 6.31 -5.27 10.28
C GLY A 239 6.13 -6.65 10.93
N PRO A 240 5.89 -7.73 10.18
CA PRO A 240 5.80 -9.09 10.73
C PRO A 240 7.14 -9.64 11.25
N LYS A 241 8.28 -9.12 10.77
CA LYS A 241 9.62 -9.61 11.15
C LYS A 241 10.09 -9.12 12.53
N ILE A 242 9.51 -8.04 13.05
CA ILE A 242 9.88 -7.46 14.35
C ILE A 242 9.08 -8.04 15.53
N VAL A 243 8.11 -8.92 15.25
CA VAL A 243 7.32 -9.62 16.25
C VAL A 243 7.63 -11.13 16.25
N PRO A 244 7.32 -11.86 17.34
CA PRO A 244 7.41 -13.32 17.37
C PRO A 244 6.58 -13.96 16.25
N LYS A 245 7.00 -15.14 15.76
CA LYS A 245 6.37 -15.82 14.61
C LYS A 245 4.89 -16.12 14.85
N GLU A 246 4.52 -16.35 16.09
CA GLU A 246 3.15 -16.62 16.55
C GLU A 246 2.24 -15.40 16.39
N LEU A 247 2.81 -14.20 16.39
CA LEU A 247 2.09 -12.92 16.26
C LEU A 247 2.31 -12.25 14.90
N ALA A 248 3.10 -12.86 14.00
CA ALA A 248 3.48 -12.28 12.71
C ALA A 248 2.28 -12.06 11.79
N GLU A 249 1.31 -12.97 11.81
CA GLU A 249 0.07 -12.84 11.04
C GLU A 249 -0.76 -11.63 11.51
N ALA A 250 -1.00 -11.53 12.82
CA ALA A 250 -1.70 -10.40 13.41
C ALA A 250 -0.98 -9.06 13.16
N ALA A 251 0.36 -9.04 13.22
CA ALA A 251 1.15 -7.87 12.86
C ALA A 251 0.99 -7.48 11.38
N GLY A 252 0.95 -8.45 10.46
CA GLY A 252 0.67 -8.19 9.04
C GLY A 252 -0.70 -7.54 8.81
N VAL A 253 -1.73 -7.99 9.55
CA VAL A 253 -3.07 -7.37 9.53
C VAL A 253 -3.02 -5.94 10.05
N VAL A 254 -2.34 -5.70 11.19
CA VAL A 254 -2.16 -4.35 11.76
C VAL A 254 -1.42 -3.42 10.78
N MET A 255 -0.38 -3.90 10.09
CA MET A 255 0.33 -3.11 9.07
C MET A 255 -0.59 -2.76 7.89
N SER A 256 -1.42 -3.71 7.45
CA SER A 256 -2.41 -3.46 6.40
C SER A 256 -3.45 -2.43 6.82
N PHE A 257 -3.85 -2.43 8.10
CA PHE A 257 -4.71 -1.39 8.66
C PHE A 257 -4.06 0.00 8.59
N TYR A 258 -2.79 0.15 8.98
CA TYR A 258 -2.07 1.44 8.87
C TYR A 258 -1.97 1.93 7.42
N LEU A 259 -1.78 1.03 6.47
CA LEU A 259 -1.78 1.34 5.04
C LEU A 259 -3.14 1.92 4.64
N VAL A 260 -4.24 1.21 4.91
CA VAL A 260 -5.59 1.66 4.55
C VAL A 260 -5.95 2.97 5.23
N LEU A 261 -5.57 3.14 6.50
CA LEU A 261 -5.74 4.39 7.23
C LEU A 261 -4.99 5.55 6.55
N GLY A 262 -3.77 5.32 6.08
CA GLY A 262 -2.98 6.30 5.34
C GLY A 262 -3.66 6.72 4.03
N LEU A 263 -4.19 5.76 3.29
CA LEU A 263 -4.95 6.03 2.06
C LEU A 263 -6.21 6.85 2.34
N ALA A 264 -6.99 6.47 3.36
CA ALA A 264 -8.25 7.13 3.71
C ALA A 264 -8.04 8.58 4.16
N VAL A 265 -7.14 8.79 5.13
CA VAL A 265 -6.84 10.13 5.65
C VAL A 265 -6.14 10.98 4.57
N GLY A 266 -5.26 10.37 3.77
CA GLY A 266 -4.60 11.04 2.65
C GLY A 266 -5.59 11.55 1.61
N SER A 267 -6.59 10.74 1.26
CA SER A 267 -7.63 11.12 0.30
C SER A 267 -8.49 12.28 0.81
N ALA A 268 -8.89 12.26 2.09
CA ALA A 268 -9.62 13.37 2.70
C ALA A 268 -8.80 14.68 2.72
N CYS A 269 -7.51 14.60 3.09
CA CYS A 269 -6.62 15.75 3.05
C CYS A 269 -6.33 16.24 1.62
N ALA A 270 -6.27 15.34 0.64
CA ALA A 270 -6.03 15.70 -0.76
C ALA A 270 -7.09 16.68 -1.28
N VAL A 271 -8.36 16.42 -0.98
CA VAL A 271 -9.48 17.29 -1.34
C VAL A 271 -9.31 18.69 -0.73
N PHE A 272 -8.92 18.76 0.54
CA PHE A 272 -8.66 20.03 1.21
C PHE A 272 -7.49 20.81 0.59
N VAL A 273 -6.38 20.12 0.26
CA VAL A 273 -5.22 20.74 -0.40
C VAL A 273 -5.60 21.25 -1.78
N VAL A 274 -6.32 20.46 -2.58
CA VAL A 274 -6.79 20.85 -3.92
C VAL A 274 -7.70 22.08 -3.86
N HIS A 275 -8.53 22.22 -2.82
CA HIS A 275 -9.36 23.41 -2.62
C HIS A 275 -8.57 24.67 -2.21
N LEU A 276 -7.40 24.52 -1.60
CA LEU A 276 -6.58 25.64 -1.12
C LEU A 276 -5.62 26.22 -2.16
N VAL A 277 -5.20 25.42 -3.15
CA VAL A 277 -4.24 25.80 -4.21
C VAL A 277 -4.96 26.50 -5.37
#